data_AF-A0A315X8A0-F1
#
_entry.id   AF-A0A315X8A0-F1
#
_cell.length_a   1.000
_cell.length_b   1.000
_cell.length_c   1.000
_cell.angle_alpha   90.00
_cell.angle_beta   90.00
_cell.angle_gamma   90.00
#
_symmetry.space_group_name_H-M   'P 1'
#
loop_
_entity.id
_entity.type
_entity.pdbx_description
1 polymer ?
#
loop_
_entity_poly.entity_id
_entity_poly.type
_entity_poly.pdbx_seq_one_letter_code
_entity_poly.pdbx_strand_id
1 'polypeptide(L)'
;MSQTVVLRDLTDLARYKGEFAQEPEPPTKVATPTPPALDAHPDLLIQAVLRSARELEHLTERDASARREAETVLGHYRRLEADVERLRKLERDARHAESNAQAMAGSAFLPENRAQAEKVALGVAAIAAVAANRVRAVEAQMAELESGEHLSRLLAVERAEKEAHQREERALAAIERAEKLASEHKYNEALRLLGSVVKENPNMPSLASSHDTIRRQAHAVKTLEVERALAEARRLHRREPAQAVEILGGLDLSGMPSVLVRDVYGCWRQSCRRLGLVEAVHYSPGAGKGAMLVPDSEGKRLKVVAAIGLAGWTAGRTFAVKALRGARPLAA
;
A
#
# COMPACT_ATOMS: atom_id res chain seq x y z
N MET A 1 -20.57 38.40 -7.89
CA MET A 1 -21.41 37.88 -9.00
C MET A 1 -20.48 37.33 -10.06
N SER A 2 -20.32 36.01 -10.11
CA SER A 2 -19.41 35.32 -11.03
C SER A 2 -20.13 34.97 -12.32
N GLN A 3 -19.83 35.69 -13.41
CA GLN A 3 -20.32 35.34 -14.75
C GLN A 3 -19.49 34.19 -15.32
N THR A 4 -20.15 33.12 -15.73
CA THR A 4 -19.54 31.99 -16.43
C THR A 4 -19.42 32.31 -17.92
N VAL A 5 -18.19 32.49 -18.40
CA VAL A 5 -17.88 32.65 -19.84
C VAL A 5 -17.54 31.28 -20.42
N VAL A 6 -18.29 30.85 -21.45
CA VAL A 6 -18.02 29.61 -22.21
C VAL A 6 -17.30 29.98 -23.50
N LEU A 7 -16.01 29.66 -23.59
CA LEU A 7 -15.21 29.86 -24.79
C LEU A 7 -15.49 28.75 -25.81
N ARG A 8 -15.78 29.11 -27.06
CA ARG A 8 -16.08 28.13 -28.12
C ARG A 8 -14.87 27.81 -28.99
N ASP A 9 -13.88 28.70 -29.02
CA ASP A 9 -12.59 28.47 -29.69
C ASP A 9 -11.41 29.12 -28.96
N LEU A 10 -10.18 28.78 -29.39
CA LEU A 10 -8.93 29.31 -28.82
C LEU A 10 -8.65 30.78 -29.20
N THR A 11 -9.30 31.30 -30.24
CA THR A 11 -9.19 32.70 -30.66
C THR A 11 -9.99 33.64 -29.75
N ASP A 12 -11.08 33.17 -29.15
CA ASP A 12 -11.88 33.90 -28.15
C ASP A 12 -11.06 34.25 -26.90
N LEU A 13 -10.01 33.48 -26.61
CA LEU A 13 -9.09 33.69 -25.48
C LEU A 13 -8.27 35.00 -25.61
N ALA A 14 -8.05 35.48 -26.84
CA ALA A 14 -7.34 36.73 -27.08
C ALA A 14 -8.10 37.96 -26.58
N ARG A 15 -9.45 37.89 -26.51
CA ARG A 15 -10.31 39.00 -26.07
C ARG A 15 -10.29 39.22 -24.56
N TYR A 16 -9.92 38.19 -23.79
CA TYR A 16 -9.88 38.24 -22.32
C TYR A 16 -8.44 38.35 -21.77
N LYS A 17 -7.44 38.52 -22.64
CA LYS A 17 -6.01 38.59 -22.27
C LYS A 17 -5.69 39.73 -21.29
N GLY A 18 -6.51 40.79 -21.26
CA GLY A 18 -6.35 41.91 -20.33
C GLY A 18 -7.07 41.77 -18.99
N GLU A 19 -7.94 40.75 -18.83
CA GLU A 19 -8.73 40.54 -17.60
C GLU A 19 -8.08 39.55 -16.62
N PHE A 20 -7.10 38.77 -17.09
CA PHE A 20 -6.24 37.98 -16.22
C PHE A 20 -5.22 38.92 -15.56
N ALA A 21 -5.44 39.18 -14.27
CA ALA A 21 -4.57 40.00 -13.43
C ALA A 21 -3.10 39.65 -13.67
N GLN A 22 -2.27 40.71 -13.75
CA GLN A 22 -0.81 40.62 -13.76
C GLN A 22 -0.35 39.62 -12.69
N GLU A 23 0.33 38.57 -13.12
CA GLU A 23 1.04 37.67 -12.22
C GLU A 23 1.96 38.50 -11.31
N PRO A 24 1.99 38.24 -9.99
CA PRO A 24 3.01 38.84 -9.13
C PRO A 24 4.39 38.41 -9.65
N GLU A 25 5.30 39.38 -9.78
CA GLU A 25 6.65 39.15 -10.31
C GLU A 25 7.29 37.91 -9.67
N PRO A 26 7.90 37.01 -10.46
CA PRO A 26 8.64 35.89 -9.90
C PRO A 26 9.84 36.42 -9.10
N PRO A 27 10.22 35.75 -7.99
CA PRO A 27 11.40 36.13 -7.24
C PRO A 27 12.61 36.15 -8.17
N THR A 28 13.42 37.19 -8.01
CA THR A 28 14.67 37.52 -8.69
C THR A 28 15.26 36.34 -9.47
N LYS A 29 15.13 36.38 -10.80
CA LYS A 29 15.81 35.46 -11.72
C LYS A 29 17.30 35.47 -11.37
N VAL A 30 17.80 34.37 -10.79
CA VAL A 30 19.22 34.04 -10.85
C VAL A 30 19.58 34.09 -12.33
N ALA A 31 20.52 34.96 -12.71
CA ALA A 31 20.95 35.11 -14.08
C ALA A 31 21.45 33.74 -14.58
N THR A 32 20.62 33.04 -15.34
CA THR A 32 21.07 31.88 -16.11
C THR A 32 22.11 32.39 -17.11
N PRO A 33 23.36 31.93 -17.06
CA PRO A 33 24.34 32.31 -18.06
C PRO A 33 23.81 31.88 -19.43
N THR A 34 23.69 32.83 -20.34
CA THR A 34 23.24 32.58 -21.71
C THR A 34 24.16 31.53 -22.33
N PRO A 35 23.65 30.39 -22.86
CA PRO A 35 24.50 29.40 -23.49
C PRO A 35 25.26 30.05 -24.67
N PRO A 36 26.56 29.75 -24.85
CA PRO A 36 27.30 30.23 -26.00
C PRO A 36 26.61 29.74 -27.28
N ALA A 37 26.53 30.61 -28.30
CA ALA A 37 25.95 30.23 -29.59
C ALA A 37 26.65 28.98 -30.14
N LEU A 38 25.87 28.02 -30.68
CA LEU A 38 26.37 26.76 -31.25
C LEU A 38 27.34 26.96 -32.44
N ASP A 39 27.36 28.17 -33.01
CA ASP A 39 28.27 28.60 -34.09
C ASP A 39 29.59 29.22 -33.58
N ALA A 40 29.85 29.17 -32.26
CA ALA A 40 31.08 29.68 -31.68
C ALA A 40 32.30 28.81 -32.08
N HIS A 41 33.46 29.46 -32.26
CA HIS A 41 34.73 28.76 -32.49
C HIS A 41 34.92 27.60 -31.47
N PRO A 42 35.37 26.41 -31.90
CA PRO A 42 35.46 25.23 -31.04
C PRO A 42 36.28 25.47 -29.77
N ASP A 43 37.30 26.33 -29.83
CA ASP A 43 38.10 26.74 -28.67
C ASP A 43 37.29 27.51 -27.61
N LEU A 44 36.31 28.31 -28.02
CA LEU A 44 35.41 29.04 -27.11
C LEU A 44 34.44 28.08 -26.40
N LEU A 45 33.95 27.05 -27.11
CA LEU A 45 33.12 26.00 -26.51
C LEU A 45 33.93 25.16 -25.52
N ILE A 46 35.16 24.78 -25.86
CA ILE A 46 36.08 24.08 -24.95
C ILE A 46 36.36 24.92 -23.69
N GLN A 47 36.64 26.22 -23.85
CA GLN A 47 36.86 27.11 -22.71
C GLN A 47 35.60 27.28 -21.84
N ALA A 48 34.41 27.35 -22.43
CA ALA A 48 33.15 27.42 -21.70
C ALA A 48 32.87 26.13 -20.90
N VAL A 49 33.13 24.96 -21.49
CA VAL A 49 33.02 23.66 -20.81
C VAL A 49 34.02 23.56 -19.67
N LEU A 50 35.29 23.94 -19.88
CA LEU A 50 36.31 23.93 -18.82
C LEU A 50 35.99 24.89 -17.68
N ARG A 51 35.42 26.07 -17.98
CA ARG A 51 34.96 27.02 -16.97
C ARG A 51 33.79 26.43 -16.17
N SER A 52 32.80 25.87 -16.85
CA SER A 52 31.64 25.24 -16.21
C SER A 52 32.07 24.05 -15.34
N ALA A 53 33.04 23.25 -15.78
CA ALA A 53 33.59 22.16 -15.00
C ALA A 53 34.28 22.65 -13.71
N ARG A 54 35.06 23.74 -13.76
CA ARG A 54 35.68 24.35 -12.57
C ARG A 54 34.64 24.98 -11.64
N GLU A 55 33.60 25.60 -12.19
CA GLU A 55 32.50 26.14 -11.38
C GLU A 55 31.74 25.01 -10.67
N LEU A 56 31.48 23.89 -11.35
CA LEU A 56 30.90 22.69 -10.73
C LEU A 56 31.81 22.11 -9.64
N GLU A 57 33.12 22.01 -9.89
CA GLU A 57 34.10 21.56 -8.89
C GLU A 57 34.05 22.44 -7.64
N HIS A 58 34.11 23.77 -7.79
CA HIS A 58 33.97 24.69 -6.67
C HIS A 58 32.62 24.59 -5.95
N LEU A 59 31.52 24.36 -6.67
CA LEU A 59 30.21 24.13 -6.04
C LEU A 59 30.20 22.82 -5.24
N THR A 60 30.79 21.75 -5.75
CA THR A 60 30.89 20.46 -5.02
C THR A 60 31.77 20.57 -3.78
N GLU A 61 32.87 21.32 -3.84
CA GLU A 61 33.72 21.57 -2.68
C GLU A 61 32.99 22.37 -1.60
N ARG A 62 32.23 23.40 -2.00
CA ARG A 62 31.40 24.20 -1.09
C ARG A 62 30.30 23.37 -0.45
N ASP A 63 29.59 22.55 -1.22
CA ASP A 63 28.57 21.63 -0.70
C ASP A 63 29.17 20.61 0.27
N ALA A 64 30.32 20.01 -0.07
CA ALA A 64 31.03 19.10 0.81
C ALA A 64 31.53 19.76 2.10
N SER A 65 31.91 21.05 2.05
CA SER A 65 32.24 21.82 3.26
C SER A 65 31.00 22.04 4.13
N ALA A 66 29.90 22.53 3.54
CA ALA A 66 28.65 22.76 4.24
C ALA A 66 28.10 21.48 4.88
N ARG A 67 28.24 20.33 4.18
CA ARG A 67 27.87 19.02 4.72
C ARG A 67 28.71 18.62 5.92
N ARG A 68 30.04 18.80 5.87
CA ARG A 68 30.93 18.51 7.02
C ARG A 68 30.62 19.37 8.24
N GLU A 69 30.31 20.65 8.03
CA GLU A 69 29.86 21.56 9.09
C GLU A 69 28.53 21.10 9.68
N ALA A 70 27.56 20.75 8.84
CA ALA A 70 26.27 20.23 9.26
C ALA A 70 26.37 18.89 10.01
N GLU A 71 27.27 17.99 9.60
CA GLU A 71 27.58 16.74 10.30
C GLU A 71 28.21 17.00 11.68
N THR A 72 29.07 18.02 11.78
CA THR A 72 29.64 18.45 13.07
C THR A 72 28.55 18.99 14.01
N VAL A 73 27.63 19.82 13.48
CA VAL A 73 26.47 20.33 14.21
C VAL A 73 25.54 19.19 14.62
N LEU A 74 25.28 18.21 13.75
CA LEU A 74 24.50 17.01 14.07
C LEU A 74 25.16 16.20 15.20
N GLY A 75 26.49 16.05 15.17
CA GLY A 75 27.25 15.43 16.24
C GLY A 75 27.11 16.17 17.57
N HIS A 76 27.10 17.51 17.55
CA HIS A 76 26.83 18.31 18.74
C HIS A 76 25.40 18.14 19.24
N TYR A 77 24.42 18.22 18.34
CA TYR A 77 22.99 18.03 18.63
C TYR A 77 22.73 16.67 19.31
N ARG A 78 23.32 15.58 18.81
CA ARG A 78 23.22 14.23 19.43
C ARG A 78 23.81 14.16 20.84
N ARG A 79 24.88 14.91 21.11
CA ARG A 79 25.45 15.00 22.47
C ARG A 79 24.49 15.72 23.41
N LEU A 80 23.85 16.80 22.94
CA LEU A 80 22.83 17.51 23.71
C LEU A 80 21.61 16.63 23.98
N GLU A 81 21.17 15.82 23.01
CA GLU A 81 20.11 14.80 23.23
C GLU A 81 20.48 13.84 24.38
N ALA A 82 21.68 13.26 24.34
CA ALA A 82 22.16 12.38 25.40
C ALA A 82 22.29 13.09 26.76
N ASP A 83 22.66 14.38 26.78
CA ASP A 83 22.70 15.19 28.00
C ASP A 83 21.30 15.43 28.57
N VAL A 84 20.32 15.73 27.73
CA VAL A 84 18.92 15.89 28.13
C VAL A 84 18.40 14.59 28.74
N GLU A 85 18.67 13.44 28.13
CA GLU A 85 18.25 12.14 28.68
C GLU A 85 18.88 11.87 30.06
N ARG A 86 20.18 12.17 30.22
CA ARG A 86 20.88 12.04 31.51
C ARG A 86 20.29 12.98 32.57
N LEU A 87 20.01 14.23 32.23
CA LEU A 87 19.42 15.21 33.14
C LEU A 87 17.99 14.85 33.52
N ARG A 88 17.17 14.38 32.57
CA ARG A 88 15.81 13.87 32.84
C ARG A 88 15.83 12.63 33.74
N LYS A 89 16.84 11.78 33.60
CA LYS A 89 17.05 10.66 34.53
C LYS A 89 17.38 11.16 35.93
N LEU A 90 18.34 12.08 36.05
CA LEU A 90 18.69 12.71 37.34
C LEU A 90 17.50 13.40 38.01
N GLU A 91 16.68 14.13 37.24
CA GLU A 91 15.45 14.76 37.73
C GLU A 91 14.46 13.74 38.30
N ARG A 92 14.24 12.62 37.59
CA ARG A 92 13.38 11.53 38.06
C ARG A 92 13.91 10.88 39.32
N ASP A 93 15.20 10.57 39.35
CA ASP A 93 15.87 9.94 40.49
C ASP A 93 15.83 10.87 41.72
N ALA A 94 16.05 12.18 41.52
CA ALA A 94 15.94 13.20 42.56
C ALA A 94 14.50 13.30 43.09
N ARG A 95 13.48 13.41 42.23
CA ARG A 95 12.08 13.42 42.68
C ARG A 95 11.69 12.17 43.46
N HIS A 96 12.21 11.01 43.06
CA HIS A 96 11.97 9.77 43.79
C HIS A 96 12.62 9.81 45.18
N ALA A 97 13.87 10.26 45.28
CA ALA A 97 14.57 10.40 46.55
C ALA A 97 13.93 11.47 47.46
N GLU A 98 13.40 12.57 46.90
CA GLU A 98 12.62 13.57 47.62
C GLU A 98 11.37 12.94 48.24
N SER A 99 10.58 12.21 47.45
CA SER A 99 9.38 11.52 47.92
C SER A 99 9.69 10.53 49.04
N ASN A 100 10.80 9.78 48.93
CA ASN A 100 11.23 8.84 49.96
C ASN A 100 11.67 9.56 51.25
N ALA A 101 12.40 10.67 51.13
CA ALA A 101 12.82 11.47 52.27
C ALA A 101 11.62 12.11 52.99
N GLN A 102 10.61 12.60 52.26
CA GLN A 102 9.36 13.10 52.84
C GLN A 102 8.57 12.00 53.56
N ALA A 103 8.46 10.81 52.96
CA ALA A 103 7.80 9.66 53.61
C ALA A 103 8.54 9.23 54.89
N MET A 104 9.87 9.28 54.89
CA MET A 104 10.69 9.01 56.07
C MET A 104 10.53 10.10 57.13
N ALA A 105 10.45 11.39 56.75
CA ALA A 105 10.15 12.47 57.69
C ALA A 105 8.78 12.30 58.36
N GLY A 106 7.77 11.86 57.60
CA GLY A 106 6.41 11.60 58.12
C GLY A 106 6.30 10.38 59.04
N SER A 107 7.17 9.37 58.86
CA SER A 107 7.10 8.09 59.59
C SER A 107 8.20 7.90 60.65
N ALA A 108 9.25 8.71 60.64
CA ALA A 108 10.36 8.58 61.59
C ALA A 108 9.91 8.84 63.03
N PHE A 109 10.38 8.00 63.96
CA PHE A 109 10.04 8.10 65.39
C PHE A 109 10.87 9.16 66.11
N LEU A 110 12.17 9.27 65.79
CA LEU A 110 13.09 10.20 66.42
C LEU A 110 13.03 11.59 65.74
N PRO A 111 12.98 12.70 66.51
CA PRO A 111 12.90 14.05 65.95
C PRO A 111 14.16 14.44 65.14
N GLU A 112 15.32 13.93 65.52
CA GLU A 112 16.58 14.13 64.77
C GLU A 112 16.52 13.51 63.37
N ASN A 113 15.95 12.30 63.26
CA ASN A 113 15.78 11.62 61.98
C ASN A 113 14.74 12.32 61.11
N ARG A 114 13.70 12.92 61.69
CA ARG A 114 12.73 13.77 60.95
C ARG A 114 13.42 15.00 60.37
N ALA A 115 14.13 15.75 61.20
CA ALA A 115 14.83 16.97 60.75
C ALA A 115 15.89 16.66 59.68
N GLN A 116 16.61 15.55 59.82
CA GLN A 116 17.59 15.13 58.81
C GLN A 116 16.91 14.69 57.51
N ALA A 117 15.79 13.95 57.58
CA ALA A 117 15.01 13.56 56.41
C ALA A 117 14.43 14.79 55.66
N GLU A 118 13.92 15.78 56.38
CA GLU A 118 13.45 17.05 55.82
C GLU A 118 14.59 17.82 55.13
N LYS A 119 15.77 17.89 55.77
CA LYS A 119 16.95 18.53 55.18
C LYS A 119 17.39 17.84 53.88
N VAL A 120 17.35 16.50 53.85
CA VAL A 120 17.64 15.71 52.64
C VAL A 120 16.58 15.97 51.57
N ALA A 121 15.28 15.98 51.92
CA ALA A 121 14.21 16.27 50.99
C ALA A 121 14.38 17.65 50.33
N LEU A 122 14.70 18.69 51.11
CA LEU A 122 14.97 20.03 50.60
C LEU A 122 16.18 20.08 49.66
N GLY A 123 17.28 19.41 50.02
CA GLY A 123 18.48 19.35 49.19
C GLY A 123 18.23 18.65 47.85
N VAL A 124 17.51 17.54 47.88
CA VAL A 124 17.18 16.77 46.67
C VAL A 124 16.14 17.48 45.79
N ALA A 125 15.16 18.17 46.39
CA ALA A 125 14.23 19.02 45.66
C ALA A 125 14.95 20.15 44.88
N ALA A 126 15.96 20.76 45.49
CA ALA A 126 16.80 21.76 44.81
C ALA A 126 17.57 21.16 43.63
N ILE A 127 18.11 19.94 43.77
CA ILE A 127 18.77 19.22 42.67
C ILE A 127 17.79 18.93 41.52
N ALA A 128 16.57 18.47 41.82
CA ALA A 128 15.55 18.23 40.82
C ALA A 128 15.18 19.52 40.06
N ALA A 129 15.05 20.65 40.77
CA ALA A 129 14.76 21.95 40.17
C ALA A 129 15.90 22.44 39.25
N VAL A 130 17.16 22.27 39.68
CA VAL A 130 18.33 22.60 38.85
C VAL A 130 18.39 21.72 37.61
N ALA A 131 18.15 20.41 37.74
CA ALA A 131 18.11 19.48 36.61
C ALA A 131 17.02 19.88 35.61
N ALA A 132 15.79 20.17 36.06
CA ALA A 132 14.69 20.61 35.22
C ALA A 132 14.99 21.95 34.50
N ASN A 133 15.62 22.90 35.17
CA ASN A 133 16.06 24.15 34.56
C ASN A 133 17.13 23.91 33.48
N ARG A 134 18.06 22.99 33.73
CA ARG A 134 19.10 22.64 32.78
C ARG A 134 18.54 21.91 31.56
N VAL A 135 17.57 21.01 31.74
CA VAL A 135 16.85 20.37 30.63
C VAL A 135 16.23 21.43 29.71
N ARG A 136 15.47 22.38 30.27
CA ARG A 136 14.85 23.47 29.50
C ARG A 136 15.88 24.31 28.73
N ALA A 137 17.02 24.61 29.35
CA ALA A 137 18.08 25.38 28.70
C ALA A 137 18.71 24.60 27.53
N VAL A 138 18.95 23.30 27.69
CA VAL A 138 19.52 22.47 26.63
C VAL A 138 18.51 22.22 25.50
N GLU A 139 17.22 22.04 25.83
CA GLU A 139 16.15 21.94 24.83
C GLU A 139 16.02 23.23 24.00
N ALA A 140 16.19 24.40 24.61
CA ALA A 140 16.22 25.67 23.88
C ALA A 140 17.40 25.74 22.91
N GLN A 141 18.60 25.32 23.35
CA GLN A 141 19.78 25.23 22.48
C GLN A 141 19.57 24.24 21.33
N MET A 142 18.94 23.10 21.59
CA MET A 142 18.59 22.13 20.55
C MET A 142 17.62 22.72 19.52
N ALA A 143 16.59 23.43 19.97
CA ALA A 143 15.63 24.08 19.07
C ALA A 143 16.28 25.16 18.20
N GLU A 144 17.25 25.90 18.74
CA GLU A 144 18.07 26.85 17.96
C GLU A 144 18.88 26.12 16.88
N LEU A 145 19.52 24.99 17.20
CA LEU A 145 20.26 24.19 16.23
C LEU A 145 19.34 23.59 15.14
N GLU A 146 18.15 23.11 15.51
CA GLU A 146 17.14 22.57 14.58
C GLU A 146 16.62 23.63 13.60
N SER A 147 16.63 24.91 13.99
CA SER A 147 16.25 26.01 13.10
C SER A 147 17.25 26.23 11.95
N GLY A 148 18.47 25.68 12.06
CA GLY A 148 19.47 25.70 11.00
C GLY A 148 19.05 24.84 9.81
N GLU A 149 18.99 25.45 8.62
CA GLU A 149 18.54 24.81 7.37
C GLU A 149 19.30 23.52 7.05
N HIS A 150 20.62 23.50 7.26
CA HIS A 150 21.46 22.34 6.96
C HIS A 150 21.22 21.15 7.92
N LEU A 151 21.02 21.41 9.22
CA LEU A 151 20.71 20.35 10.19
C LEU A 151 19.31 19.78 9.94
N SER A 152 18.33 20.65 9.71
CA SER A 152 16.96 20.26 9.39
C SER A 152 16.90 19.35 8.15
N ARG A 153 17.67 19.68 7.10
CA ARG A 153 17.82 18.82 5.91
C ARG A 153 18.43 17.45 6.25
N LEU A 154 19.51 17.39 7.02
CA LEU A 154 20.12 16.11 7.41
C LEU A 154 19.18 15.25 8.26
N LEU A 155 18.47 15.85 9.22
CA LEU A 155 17.49 15.14 10.04
C LEU A 155 16.29 14.65 9.19
N ALA A 156 15.87 15.41 8.19
CA ALA A 156 14.83 14.98 7.25
C ALA A 156 15.28 13.78 6.41
N VAL A 157 16.55 13.74 5.97
CA VAL A 157 17.14 12.58 5.27
C VAL A 157 17.16 11.36 6.19
N GLU A 158 17.62 11.49 7.44
CA GLU A 158 17.63 10.37 8.39
C GLU A 158 16.21 9.85 8.70
N ARG A 159 15.22 10.76 8.80
CA ARG A 159 13.81 10.36 8.99
C ARG A 159 13.30 9.61 7.76
N ALA A 160 13.58 10.09 6.55
CA ALA A 160 13.17 9.43 5.31
C ALA A 160 13.83 8.05 5.16
N GLU A 161 15.11 7.89 5.52
CA GLU A 161 15.81 6.61 5.53
C GLU A 161 15.22 5.63 6.55
N LYS A 162 14.97 6.09 7.78
CA LYS A 162 14.32 5.28 8.81
C LYS A 162 12.91 4.85 8.40
N GLU A 163 12.13 5.74 7.81
CA GLU A 163 10.80 5.43 7.29
C GLU A 163 10.86 4.45 6.10
N ALA A 164 11.87 4.57 5.22
CA ALA A 164 12.08 3.62 4.14
C ALA A 164 12.42 2.23 4.70
N HIS A 165 13.34 2.16 5.68
CA HIS A 165 13.71 0.90 6.31
C HIS A 165 12.53 0.24 7.04
N GLN A 166 11.76 1.02 7.81
CA GLN A 166 10.55 0.51 8.46
C GLN A 166 9.50 0.02 7.45
N ARG A 167 9.37 0.70 6.30
CA ARG A 167 8.47 0.23 5.23
C ARG A 167 8.94 -1.10 4.65
N GLU A 168 10.25 -1.26 4.44
CA GLU A 168 10.85 -2.51 4.00
C GLU A 168 10.64 -3.63 5.02
N GLU A 169 10.90 -3.40 6.30
CA GLU A 169 10.66 -4.37 7.37
C GLU A 169 9.18 -4.79 7.44
N ARG A 170 8.25 -3.83 7.35
CA ARG A 170 6.81 -4.14 7.32
C ARG A 170 6.44 -4.97 6.09
N ALA A 171 7.05 -4.70 4.94
CA ALA A 171 6.84 -5.47 3.74
C ALA A 171 7.37 -6.91 3.87
N LEU A 172 8.56 -7.09 4.45
CA LEU A 172 9.12 -8.42 4.73
C LEU A 172 8.25 -9.20 5.73
N ALA A 173 7.78 -8.55 6.80
CA ALA A 173 6.87 -9.17 7.76
C ALA A 173 5.52 -9.56 7.12
N ALA A 174 5.05 -8.79 6.13
CA ALA A 174 3.85 -9.14 5.37
C ALA A 174 4.06 -10.35 4.45
N ILE A 175 5.25 -10.49 3.84
CA ILE A 175 5.63 -11.67 3.07
C ILE A 175 5.58 -12.92 3.96
N GLU A 176 6.24 -12.88 5.12
CA GLU A 176 6.27 -14.02 6.04
C GLU A 176 4.86 -14.43 6.48
N ARG A 177 3.99 -13.45 6.81
CA ARG A 177 2.59 -13.71 7.14
C ARG A 177 1.81 -14.31 5.97
N ALA A 178 2.03 -13.82 4.76
CA ALA A 178 1.36 -14.34 3.57
C ALA A 178 1.78 -15.78 3.26
N GLU A 179 3.06 -16.10 3.43
CA GLU A 179 3.59 -17.46 3.26
C GLU A 179 3.02 -18.42 4.31
N LYS A 180 2.87 -17.96 5.56
CA LYS A 180 2.17 -18.72 6.60
C LYS A 180 0.70 -18.96 6.26
N LEU A 181 -0.02 -17.95 5.76
CA LEU A 181 -1.40 -18.14 5.32
C LEU A 181 -1.50 -19.11 4.12
N ALA A 182 -0.52 -19.06 3.20
CA ALA A 182 -0.47 -19.98 2.08
C ALA A 182 -0.19 -21.43 2.51
N SER A 183 0.64 -21.65 3.53
CA SER A 183 0.87 -22.99 4.09
C SER A 183 -0.36 -23.54 4.83
N GLU A 184 -1.20 -22.66 5.38
CA GLU A 184 -2.52 -23.00 5.92
C GLU A 184 -3.63 -23.13 4.85
N HIS A 185 -3.27 -23.15 3.56
CA HIS A 185 -4.19 -23.18 2.40
C HIS A 185 -5.15 -21.97 2.29
N LYS A 186 -4.88 -20.87 3.00
CA LYS A 186 -5.65 -19.62 2.94
C LYS A 186 -5.11 -18.68 1.85
N TYR A 187 -5.05 -19.16 0.62
CA TYR A 187 -4.41 -18.45 -0.49
C TYR A 187 -5.06 -17.09 -0.81
N ASN A 188 -6.38 -16.97 -0.70
CA ASN A 188 -7.09 -15.71 -0.97
C ASN A 188 -6.73 -14.61 0.04
N GLU A 189 -6.57 -14.98 1.31
CA GLU A 189 -6.15 -14.05 2.37
C GLU A 189 -4.69 -13.64 2.18
N ALA A 190 -3.82 -14.60 1.85
CA ALA A 190 -2.42 -14.34 1.52
C ALA A 190 -2.26 -13.36 0.34
N LEU A 191 -2.99 -13.60 -0.77
CA LEU A 191 -2.96 -12.74 -1.96
C LEU A 191 -3.56 -11.36 -1.68
N ARG A 192 -4.61 -11.27 -0.85
CA ARG A 192 -5.19 -9.98 -0.45
C ARG A 192 -4.22 -9.16 0.39
N LEU A 193 -3.51 -9.82 1.33
CA LEU A 193 -2.48 -9.18 2.15
C LEU A 193 -1.36 -8.63 1.26
N LEU A 194 -0.77 -9.48 0.42
CA LEU A 194 0.31 -9.06 -0.49
C LEU A 194 -0.14 -7.99 -1.49
N GLY A 195 -1.38 -8.09 -2.02
CA GLY A 195 -1.91 -7.11 -2.96
C GLY A 195 -2.05 -5.70 -2.38
N SER A 196 -2.22 -5.56 -1.05
CA SER A 196 -2.19 -4.25 -0.39
C SER A 196 -0.75 -3.69 -0.30
N VAL A 197 0.21 -4.53 0.08
CA VAL A 197 1.61 -4.14 0.28
C VAL A 197 2.34 -3.88 -1.03
N VAL A 198 2.02 -4.61 -2.10
CA VAL A 198 2.56 -4.37 -3.46
C VAL A 198 2.18 -2.99 -3.99
N LYS A 199 0.99 -2.47 -3.65
CA LYS A 199 0.59 -1.10 -4.04
C LYS A 199 1.42 -0.04 -3.34
N GLU A 200 1.79 -0.29 -2.09
CA GLU A 200 2.63 0.61 -1.29
C GLU A 200 4.10 0.53 -1.70
N ASN A 201 4.58 -0.64 -2.15
CA ASN A 201 5.98 -0.91 -2.48
C ASN A 201 6.13 -1.63 -3.84
N PRO A 202 5.84 -0.96 -4.97
CA PRO A 202 5.82 -1.60 -6.29
C PRO A 202 7.21 -2.06 -6.79
N ASN A 203 8.28 -1.45 -6.29
CA ASN A 203 9.65 -1.70 -6.75
C ASN A 203 10.38 -2.80 -5.97
N MET A 204 9.71 -3.49 -5.03
CA MET A 204 10.34 -4.51 -4.19
C MET A 204 10.25 -5.91 -4.85
N PRO A 205 11.39 -6.50 -5.31
CA PRO A 205 11.35 -7.75 -6.07
C PRO A 205 10.88 -8.95 -5.26
N SER A 206 11.17 -8.99 -3.95
CA SER A 206 10.77 -10.08 -3.06
C SER A 206 9.25 -10.17 -2.90
N LEU A 207 8.54 -9.03 -2.81
CA LEU A 207 7.07 -8.98 -2.80
C LEU A 207 6.47 -9.55 -4.08
N ALA A 208 7.00 -9.12 -5.24
CA ALA A 208 6.52 -9.60 -6.54
C ALA A 208 6.72 -11.12 -6.68
N SER A 209 7.90 -11.61 -6.28
CA SER A 209 8.23 -13.04 -6.32
C SER A 209 7.33 -13.88 -5.40
N SER A 210 7.12 -13.44 -4.16
CA SER A 210 6.25 -14.16 -3.20
C SER A 210 4.79 -14.14 -3.66
N HIS A 211 4.29 -12.99 -4.14
CA HIS A 211 2.96 -12.86 -4.71
C HIS A 211 2.74 -13.84 -5.88
N ASP A 212 3.67 -13.89 -6.84
CA ASP A 212 3.57 -14.80 -7.98
C ASP A 212 3.65 -16.27 -7.57
N THR A 213 4.48 -16.60 -6.58
CA THR A 213 4.61 -17.97 -6.06
C THR A 213 3.29 -18.43 -5.44
N ILE A 214 2.72 -17.63 -4.53
CA ILE A 214 1.43 -17.94 -3.88
C ILE A 214 0.31 -17.97 -4.91
N ARG A 215 0.32 -17.08 -5.91
CA ARG A 215 -0.67 -17.10 -6.99
C ARG A 215 -0.61 -18.39 -7.80
N ARG A 216 0.59 -18.88 -8.13
CA ARG A 216 0.76 -20.16 -8.85
C ARG A 216 0.31 -21.34 -8.00
N GLN A 217 0.62 -21.36 -6.71
CA GLN A 217 0.14 -22.39 -5.79
C GLN A 217 -1.38 -22.40 -5.70
N ALA A 218 -2.02 -21.24 -5.53
CA ALA A 218 -3.47 -21.11 -5.50
C ALA A 218 -4.12 -21.63 -6.79
N HIS A 219 -3.53 -21.31 -7.94
CA HIS A 219 -4.00 -21.78 -9.24
C HIS A 219 -3.85 -23.30 -9.41
N ALA A 220 -2.73 -23.87 -8.94
CA ALA A 220 -2.50 -25.31 -8.97
C ALA A 220 -3.52 -26.07 -8.09
N VAL A 221 -3.77 -25.59 -6.87
CA VAL A 221 -4.78 -26.18 -5.96
C VAL A 221 -6.17 -26.12 -6.59
N LYS A 222 -6.57 -24.95 -7.11
CA LYS A 222 -7.85 -24.78 -7.80
C LYS A 222 -7.98 -25.73 -9.01
N THR A 223 -6.90 -25.90 -9.78
CA THR A 223 -6.90 -26.82 -10.93
C THR A 223 -7.13 -28.27 -10.48
N LEU A 224 -6.46 -28.71 -9.41
CA LEU A 224 -6.65 -30.05 -8.85
C LEU A 224 -8.06 -30.26 -8.31
N GLU A 225 -8.67 -29.25 -7.68
CA GLU A 225 -10.07 -29.31 -7.22
C GLU A 225 -11.04 -29.49 -8.39
N VAL A 226 -10.84 -28.73 -9.48
CA VAL A 226 -11.66 -28.86 -10.70
C VAL A 226 -11.47 -30.23 -11.35
N GLU A 227 -10.25 -30.76 -11.42
CA GLU A 227 -9.99 -32.10 -11.95
C GLU A 227 -10.64 -33.20 -11.10
N ARG A 228 -10.59 -33.08 -9.77
CA ARG A 228 -11.27 -33.99 -8.84
C ARG A 228 -12.78 -33.97 -9.03
N ALA A 229 -13.37 -32.78 -9.09
CA ALA A 229 -14.81 -32.60 -9.33
C ALA A 229 -15.23 -33.16 -10.70
N LEU A 230 -14.39 -32.98 -11.74
CA LEU A 230 -14.61 -33.58 -13.05
C LEU A 230 -14.57 -35.12 -13.00
N ALA A 231 -13.59 -35.70 -12.29
CA ALA A 231 -13.48 -37.14 -12.14
C ALA A 231 -14.69 -37.73 -11.40
N GLU A 232 -15.16 -37.05 -10.36
CA GLU A 232 -16.36 -37.42 -9.61
C GLU A 232 -17.63 -37.31 -10.46
N ALA A 233 -17.83 -36.18 -11.14
CA ALA A 233 -18.96 -35.97 -12.03
C ALA A 233 -19.01 -37.02 -13.15
N ARG A 234 -17.86 -37.43 -13.71
CA ARG A 234 -17.79 -38.50 -14.71
C ARG A 234 -18.27 -39.85 -14.17
N ARG A 235 -18.03 -40.15 -12.87
CA ARG A 235 -18.53 -41.37 -12.21
C ARG A 235 -20.04 -41.31 -11.99
N LEU A 236 -20.55 -40.16 -11.53
CA LEU A 236 -21.96 -39.97 -11.22
C LEU A 236 -22.84 -39.79 -12.46
N HIS A 237 -22.30 -39.22 -13.55
CA HIS A 237 -23.02 -38.83 -14.76
C HIS A 237 -24.01 -39.89 -15.30
N ARG A 238 -23.68 -41.18 -15.19
CA ARG A 238 -24.55 -42.26 -15.69
C ARG A 238 -25.69 -42.62 -14.75
N ARG A 239 -25.49 -42.53 -13.43
CA ARG A 239 -26.42 -42.98 -12.39
C ARG A 239 -27.24 -41.81 -11.82
N GLU A 240 -26.55 -40.71 -11.55
CA GLU A 240 -27.09 -39.53 -10.86
C GLU A 240 -26.68 -38.26 -11.64
N PRO A 241 -27.29 -38.04 -12.84
CA PRO A 241 -26.92 -36.92 -13.69
C PRO A 241 -27.22 -35.55 -13.05
N ALA A 242 -28.21 -35.46 -12.15
CA ALA A 242 -28.53 -34.22 -11.43
C ALA A 242 -27.38 -33.76 -10.53
N GLN A 243 -26.80 -34.68 -9.73
CA GLN A 243 -25.65 -34.36 -8.88
C GLN A 243 -24.41 -33.99 -9.71
N ALA A 244 -24.15 -34.70 -10.82
CA ALA A 244 -23.04 -34.35 -11.71
C ALA A 244 -23.20 -32.93 -12.30
N VAL A 245 -24.42 -32.51 -12.62
CA VAL A 245 -24.71 -31.15 -13.09
C VAL A 245 -24.49 -30.11 -11.99
N GLU A 246 -24.89 -30.42 -10.75
CA GLU A 246 -24.73 -29.54 -9.59
C GLU A 246 -23.24 -29.33 -9.25
N ILE A 247 -22.48 -30.43 -9.10
CA ILE A 247 -21.04 -30.40 -8.80
C ILE A 247 -20.30 -29.53 -9.82
N LEU A 248 -20.52 -29.77 -11.12
CA LEU A 248 -19.83 -29.04 -12.18
C LEU A 248 -20.34 -27.60 -12.35
N GLY A 249 -21.62 -27.36 -12.07
CA GLY A 249 -22.24 -26.03 -12.15
C GLY A 249 -21.72 -25.07 -11.07
N GLY A 250 -21.32 -25.61 -9.90
CA GLY A 250 -20.74 -24.83 -8.79
C GLY A 250 -19.28 -24.43 -8.97
N LEU A 251 -18.59 -24.92 -10.01
CA LEU A 251 -17.16 -24.66 -10.21
C LEU A 251 -16.90 -23.25 -10.77
N ASP A 252 -15.94 -22.54 -10.17
CA ASP A 252 -15.37 -21.34 -10.78
C ASP A 252 -14.29 -21.70 -11.80
N LEU A 253 -14.64 -21.62 -13.08
CA LEU A 253 -13.73 -21.93 -14.20
C LEU A 253 -12.83 -20.76 -14.61
N SER A 254 -12.88 -19.63 -13.89
CA SER A 254 -12.09 -18.44 -14.22
C SER A 254 -10.59 -18.72 -14.14
N GLY A 255 -9.88 -18.43 -15.22
CA GLY A 255 -8.42 -18.62 -15.33
C GLY A 255 -7.96 -20.07 -15.50
N MET A 256 -8.87 -21.03 -15.70
CA MET A 256 -8.51 -22.44 -15.90
C MET A 256 -7.95 -22.72 -17.31
N PRO A 257 -7.11 -23.77 -17.49
CA PRO A 257 -6.65 -24.20 -18.80
C PRO A 257 -7.82 -24.51 -19.75
N SER A 258 -7.73 -24.04 -21.00
CA SER A 258 -8.82 -24.16 -21.99
C SER A 258 -9.26 -25.61 -22.23
N VAL A 259 -8.33 -26.56 -22.18
CA VAL A 259 -8.59 -28.00 -22.30
C VAL A 259 -9.47 -28.49 -21.15
N LEU A 260 -9.13 -28.13 -19.91
CA LEU A 260 -9.91 -28.52 -18.73
C LEU A 260 -11.30 -27.87 -18.74
N VAL A 261 -11.41 -26.59 -19.11
CA VAL A 261 -12.69 -25.90 -19.26
C VAL A 261 -13.59 -26.60 -20.27
N ARG A 262 -13.04 -27.00 -21.42
CA ARG A 262 -13.77 -27.74 -22.46
C ARG A 262 -14.26 -29.09 -21.94
N ASP A 263 -13.40 -29.81 -21.22
CA ASP A 263 -13.72 -31.15 -20.70
C ASP A 263 -14.80 -31.10 -19.61
N VAL A 264 -14.70 -30.13 -18.69
CA VAL A 264 -15.73 -29.86 -17.67
C VAL A 264 -17.06 -29.50 -18.33
N TYR A 265 -17.03 -28.54 -19.26
CA TYR A 265 -18.23 -28.09 -19.95
C TYR A 265 -18.88 -29.22 -20.78
N GLY A 266 -18.07 -30.05 -21.45
CA GLY A 266 -18.55 -31.21 -22.19
C GLY A 266 -19.25 -32.23 -21.28
N CYS A 267 -18.64 -32.56 -20.14
CA CYS A 267 -19.22 -33.48 -19.15
C CYS A 267 -20.50 -32.92 -18.53
N TRP A 268 -20.52 -31.63 -18.17
CA TRP A 268 -21.70 -30.93 -17.68
C TRP A 268 -22.84 -30.97 -18.69
N ARG A 269 -22.57 -30.61 -19.96
CA ARG A 269 -23.57 -30.62 -21.03
C ARG A 269 -24.12 -32.02 -21.29
N GLN A 270 -23.26 -33.04 -21.27
CA GLN A 270 -23.70 -34.42 -21.42
C GLN A 270 -24.61 -34.84 -20.26
N SER A 271 -24.27 -34.45 -19.03
CA SER A 271 -25.09 -34.69 -17.83
C SER A 271 -26.46 -34.03 -17.92
N CYS A 272 -26.51 -32.79 -18.39
CA CYS A 272 -27.75 -32.07 -18.65
C CYS A 272 -28.66 -32.79 -19.67
N ARG A 273 -28.11 -33.40 -20.72
CA ARG A 273 -28.91 -34.19 -21.69
C ARG A 273 -29.59 -35.40 -21.05
N ARG A 274 -28.96 -36.01 -20.05
CA ARG A 274 -29.49 -37.16 -19.33
C ARG A 274 -30.58 -36.82 -18.31
N LEU A 275 -30.83 -35.54 -18.03
CA LEU A 275 -31.89 -35.12 -17.12
C LEU A 275 -33.30 -35.32 -17.68
N GLY A 276 -33.44 -35.63 -18.98
CA GLY A 276 -34.75 -35.86 -19.61
C GLY A 276 -35.65 -34.62 -19.64
N LEU A 277 -35.05 -33.43 -19.69
CA LEU A 277 -35.78 -32.16 -19.69
C LEU A 277 -36.54 -31.98 -21.01
N VAL A 278 -37.86 -31.87 -20.93
CA VAL A 278 -38.75 -31.66 -22.08
C VAL A 278 -38.62 -30.22 -22.58
N GLU A 279 -38.56 -30.03 -23.90
CA GLU A 279 -38.42 -28.71 -24.57
C GLU A 279 -37.24 -27.87 -24.07
N ALA A 280 -36.19 -28.52 -23.54
CA ALA A 280 -35.04 -27.83 -23.01
C ALA A 280 -34.27 -27.07 -24.09
N VAL A 281 -33.81 -25.89 -23.72
CA VAL A 281 -33.01 -24.99 -24.54
C VAL A 281 -31.65 -24.81 -23.89
N HIS A 282 -30.60 -25.00 -24.68
CA HIS A 282 -29.23 -24.73 -24.30
C HIS A 282 -28.79 -23.35 -24.79
N TYR A 283 -28.40 -22.49 -23.85
CA TYR A 283 -27.80 -21.19 -24.12
C TYR A 283 -26.30 -21.22 -23.82
N SER A 284 -25.47 -20.72 -24.74
CA SER A 284 -24.00 -20.72 -24.62
C SER A 284 -23.41 -19.42 -25.16
N PRO A 285 -23.15 -18.42 -24.30
CA PRO A 285 -22.61 -17.13 -24.72
C PRO A 285 -21.10 -17.12 -24.95
N GLY A 286 -20.37 -18.18 -24.55
CA GLY A 286 -18.92 -18.25 -24.71
C GLY A 286 -18.34 -19.57 -24.24
N ALA A 287 -17.03 -19.76 -24.45
CA ALA A 287 -16.32 -20.97 -24.05
C ALA A 287 -16.44 -21.21 -22.53
N GLY A 288 -16.86 -22.43 -22.14
CA GLY A 288 -17.01 -22.80 -20.74
C GLY A 288 -18.21 -22.17 -20.01
N LYS A 289 -19.08 -21.45 -20.73
CA LYS A 289 -20.25 -20.77 -20.16
C LYS A 289 -21.52 -21.30 -20.80
N GLY A 290 -22.49 -21.71 -19.98
CA GLY A 290 -23.75 -22.17 -20.52
C GLY A 290 -24.86 -22.27 -19.49
N ALA A 291 -26.09 -22.33 -19.98
CA ALA A 291 -27.28 -22.57 -19.18
C ALA A 291 -28.23 -23.52 -19.92
N MET A 292 -28.88 -24.39 -19.15
CA MET A 292 -30.03 -25.18 -19.58
C MET A 292 -31.28 -24.52 -19.05
N LEU A 293 -32.20 -24.21 -19.94
CA LEU A 293 -33.47 -23.61 -19.61
C LEU A 293 -34.63 -24.46 -20.11
N VAL A 294 -35.75 -24.43 -19.40
CA VAL A 294 -37.01 -25.06 -19.81
C VAL A 294 -38.11 -24.00 -19.88
N PRO A 295 -39.15 -24.19 -20.71
CA PRO A 295 -40.33 -23.34 -20.68
C PRO A 295 -40.91 -23.25 -19.26
N ASP A 296 -41.24 -22.03 -18.84
CA ASP A 296 -42.03 -21.82 -17.63
C ASP A 296 -43.51 -22.22 -17.90
N SER A 297 -44.30 -22.38 -16.83
CA SER A 297 -45.71 -22.81 -16.87
C SER A 297 -46.61 -22.04 -17.85
N GLU A 298 -46.28 -20.78 -18.15
CA GLU A 298 -47.00 -19.93 -19.12
C GLU A 298 -46.40 -19.92 -20.55
N GLY A 299 -45.32 -20.66 -20.80
CA GLY A 299 -44.66 -20.82 -22.11
C GLY A 299 -43.93 -19.58 -22.66
N LYS A 300 -44.14 -18.39 -22.07
CA LYS A 300 -43.56 -17.12 -22.55
C LYS A 300 -42.15 -16.82 -22.03
N ARG A 301 -41.71 -17.52 -20.99
CA ARG A 301 -40.42 -17.34 -20.31
C ARG A 301 -39.69 -18.66 -20.21
N LEU A 302 -38.37 -18.59 -20.10
CA LEU A 302 -37.50 -19.73 -19.91
C LEU A 302 -36.91 -19.70 -18.51
N LYS A 303 -37.08 -20.79 -17.75
CA LYS A 303 -36.57 -20.97 -16.40
C LYS A 303 -35.24 -21.72 -16.44
N VAL A 304 -34.21 -21.18 -15.79
CA VAL A 304 -32.91 -21.85 -15.65
C VAL A 304 -33.07 -23.09 -14.78
N VAL A 305 -32.63 -24.24 -15.29
CA VAL A 305 -32.54 -25.50 -14.54
C VAL A 305 -31.12 -25.70 -14.04
N ALA A 306 -30.14 -25.41 -14.89
CA ALA A 306 -28.73 -25.53 -14.56
C ALA A 306 -27.91 -24.46 -15.30
N ALA A 307 -26.82 -24.01 -14.70
CA ALA A 307 -25.88 -23.10 -15.34
C ALA A 307 -24.44 -23.44 -14.94
N ILE A 308 -23.50 -23.04 -15.77
CA ILE A 308 -22.05 -23.15 -15.54
C ILE A 308 -21.36 -21.90 -16.07
N GLY A 309 -20.43 -21.35 -15.28
CA GLY A 309 -19.62 -20.19 -15.69
C GLY A 309 -20.40 -18.88 -15.90
N LEU A 310 -21.66 -18.80 -15.46
CA LEU A 310 -22.54 -17.63 -15.61
C LEU A 310 -22.89 -17.05 -14.22
N ALA A 311 -22.19 -16.00 -13.83
CA ALA A 311 -22.41 -15.34 -12.54
C ALA A 311 -23.86 -14.86 -12.38
N GLY A 312 -24.51 -15.24 -11.29
CA GLY A 312 -25.89 -14.87 -10.97
C GLY A 312 -26.97 -15.65 -11.73
N TRP A 313 -26.62 -16.62 -12.57
CA TRP A 313 -27.59 -17.51 -13.21
C TRP A 313 -27.82 -18.73 -12.34
N THR A 314 -28.78 -18.62 -11.43
CA THR A 314 -29.16 -19.70 -10.51
C THR A 314 -30.39 -20.44 -11.00
N ALA A 315 -30.53 -21.70 -10.57
CA ALA A 315 -31.74 -22.49 -10.83
C ALA A 315 -32.99 -21.74 -10.35
N GLY A 316 -34.03 -21.74 -11.17
CA GLY A 316 -35.28 -21.02 -10.90
C GLY A 316 -35.37 -19.62 -11.47
N ARG A 317 -34.26 -18.99 -11.85
CA ARG A 317 -34.27 -17.66 -12.48
C ARG A 317 -34.94 -17.73 -13.86
N THR A 318 -35.80 -16.77 -14.20
CA THR A 318 -36.54 -16.76 -15.47
C THR A 318 -36.12 -15.61 -16.39
N PHE A 319 -36.03 -15.90 -17.68
CA PHE A 319 -35.63 -14.96 -18.72
C PHE A 319 -36.68 -14.91 -19.85
N ALA A 320 -36.85 -13.75 -20.47
CA ALA A 320 -37.66 -13.63 -21.66
C ALA A 320 -36.95 -14.30 -22.86
N VAL A 321 -37.69 -15.04 -23.68
CA VAL A 321 -37.14 -15.76 -24.86
C VAL A 321 -36.34 -14.83 -25.77
N LYS A 322 -36.85 -13.61 -25.99
CA LYS A 322 -36.20 -12.59 -26.85
C LYS A 322 -34.84 -12.11 -26.34
N ALA A 323 -34.55 -12.26 -25.05
CA ALA A 323 -33.28 -11.85 -24.44
C ALA A 323 -32.16 -12.89 -24.64
N LEU A 324 -32.50 -14.14 -24.98
CA LEU A 324 -31.55 -15.25 -25.10
C LEU A 324 -31.19 -15.53 -26.57
N ARG A 325 -30.59 -14.54 -27.24
CA ARG A 325 -30.16 -14.71 -28.64
C ARG A 325 -29.16 -15.87 -28.76
N GLY A 326 -29.39 -16.77 -29.71
CA GLY A 326 -28.50 -17.91 -29.97
C GLY A 326 -28.73 -19.13 -29.08
N ALA A 327 -29.77 -19.12 -28.24
CA ALA A 327 -30.21 -20.31 -27.52
C ALA A 327 -30.73 -21.37 -28.52
N ARG A 328 -30.30 -22.63 -28.35
CA ARG A 328 -30.60 -23.73 -29.28
C ARG A 328 -31.35 -24.84 -28.56
N PRO A 329 -32.29 -25.55 -29.21
CA PRO A 329 -32.90 -26.74 -28.64
C PRO A 329 -31.83 -27.73 -28.19
N LEU A 330 -32.04 -28.32 -27.02
CA LEU A 330 -31.21 -29.42 -26.54
C LEU A 330 -31.60 -30.65 -27.35
N ALA A 331 -30.86 -30.93 -28.43
CA ALA A 331 -31.05 -32.16 -29.19
C ALA A 331 -30.91 -33.37 -28.26
N ALA A 332 -31.89 -34.28 -28.36
CA ALA A 332 -31.93 -35.56 -27.66
C ALA A 332 -30.66 -36.39 -27.92
#